data_AF-A0A9E5W4Z1-F1
#
_entry.id   AF-A0A9E5W4Z1-F1
#
_cell.length_a   1.000
_cell.length_b   1.000
_cell.length_c   1.000
_cell.angle_alpha   90.00
_cell.angle_beta   90.00
_cell.angle_gamma   90.00
#
_symmetry.space_group_name_H-M   'P 1'
#
loop_
_entity.id
_entity.type
_entity.pdbx_description
1 polymer ?
#
loop_
_entity_poly.entity_id
_entity_poly.type
_entity_poly.pdbx_seq_one_letter_code
_entity_poly.pdbx_strand_id
1 'polypeptide(L)'
;MNGIRIFIDFGSTFTKMVAFDLESETVAGRVQVPSTVDRDITCGLEEAFAAISREVKVGALERKQAVACSSAAGGLRIVCVGLVPDYTTKAGRMAALGAGARIVGEYSFELSAEELAEIEEIAPDIVLLTGGTDGGNKKVLLYNASLLARSGREIRNVIVAGNKSAYDEIKSIFAGSDKKIIFTRNVMPELGVLDVDPANREIRELF
;
A
#
# COMPACT_ATOMS: atom_id res chain seq x y z
N MET A 1 -15.56 17.27 -31.50
CA MET A 1 -15.45 15.81 -31.60
C MET A 1 -14.02 15.44 -31.36
N ASN A 2 -13.82 14.54 -30.41
CA ASN A 2 -12.79 13.51 -30.43
C ASN A 2 -13.05 12.70 -29.16
N GLY A 3 -13.77 11.59 -29.30
CA GLY A 3 -13.96 10.58 -28.25
C GLY A 3 -12.66 9.85 -27.89
N ILE A 4 -11.49 10.50 -28.00
CA ILE A 4 -10.21 9.88 -27.75
C ILE A 4 -10.00 9.77 -26.23
N ARG A 5 -9.79 8.55 -25.75
CA ARG A 5 -9.43 8.25 -24.36
C ARG A 5 -8.05 7.64 -24.29
N ILE A 6 -7.22 8.18 -23.40
CA ILE A 6 -5.85 7.70 -23.18
C ILE A 6 -5.81 6.79 -21.96
N PHE A 7 -5.23 5.61 -22.15
CA PHE A 7 -4.96 4.63 -21.10
C PHE A 7 -3.45 4.43 -21.00
N ILE A 8 -2.93 4.45 -19.79
CA ILE A 8 -1.49 4.36 -19.51
C ILE A 8 -1.24 3.19 -18.57
N ASP A 9 -0.25 2.39 -18.88
CA ASP A 9 0.28 1.33 -18.02
C ASP A 9 1.74 1.63 -17.73
N PHE A 10 2.04 2.04 -16.50
CA PHE A 10 3.41 2.13 -16.01
C PHE A 10 3.85 0.73 -15.54
N GLY A 11 4.62 0.04 -16.38
CA GLY A 11 5.27 -1.22 -16.04
C GLY A 11 6.68 -1.01 -15.48
N SER A 12 7.30 -2.06 -14.93
CA SER A 12 8.70 -2.01 -14.48
C SER A 12 9.70 -1.85 -15.63
N THR A 13 9.37 -2.34 -16.83
CA THR A 13 10.24 -2.26 -18.02
C THR A 13 9.77 -1.22 -19.03
N PHE A 14 8.46 -1.08 -19.24
CA PHE A 14 7.89 -0.19 -20.25
C PHE A 14 6.70 0.60 -19.70
N THR A 15 6.66 1.88 -20.05
CA THR A 15 5.44 2.70 -19.99
C THR A 15 4.72 2.54 -21.31
N LYS A 16 3.52 1.97 -21.27
CA LYS A 16 2.68 1.73 -22.44
C LYS A 16 1.53 2.73 -22.44
N MET A 17 1.19 3.22 -23.62
CA MET A 17 0.08 4.15 -23.78
C MET A 17 -0.77 3.73 -24.98
N VAL A 18 -2.09 3.70 -24.78
CA VAL A 18 -3.05 3.38 -25.83
C VAL A 18 -4.08 4.50 -25.92
N ALA A 19 -4.28 5.00 -27.12
CA ALA A 19 -5.37 5.90 -27.46
C ALA A 19 -6.51 5.09 -28.07
N PHE A 20 -7.69 5.14 -27.45
CA PHE A 20 -8.91 4.55 -27.98
C PHE A 20 -9.83 5.64 -28.48
N ASP A 21 -10.38 5.47 -29.67
CA ASP A 21 -11.51 6.25 -30.15
C ASP A 21 -12.81 5.59 -29.70
N LEU A 22 -13.50 6.23 -28.75
CA LEU A 22 -14.75 5.75 -28.18
C LEU A 22 -15.95 5.91 -29.11
N GLU A 23 -15.85 6.73 -30.17
CA GLU A 23 -16.94 6.89 -31.14
C GLU A 23 -16.92 5.75 -32.16
N SER A 24 -15.74 5.38 -32.65
CA SER A 24 -15.56 4.28 -33.60
C SER A 24 -15.29 2.93 -32.94
N GLU A 25 -15.11 2.89 -31.62
CA GLU A 25 -14.75 1.69 -30.84
C GLU A 25 -13.44 1.02 -31.31
N THR A 26 -12.47 1.82 -31.76
CA THR A 26 -11.20 1.32 -32.29
C THR A 26 -9.97 1.83 -31.51
N VAL A 27 -8.86 1.11 -31.64
CA VAL A 27 -7.55 1.59 -31.17
C VAL A 27 -7.03 2.63 -32.18
N ALA A 28 -6.98 3.89 -31.76
CA ALA A 28 -6.48 4.98 -32.58
C ALA A 28 -4.95 5.03 -32.63
N GLY A 29 -4.27 4.56 -31.58
CA GLY A 29 -2.80 4.53 -31.54
C GLY A 29 -2.28 3.78 -30.32
N ARG A 30 -1.06 3.26 -30.43
CA ARG A 30 -0.36 2.57 -29.34
C ARG A 30 1.12 2.90 -29.35
N VAL A 31 1.68 3.20 -28.20
CA VAL A 31 3.12 3.42 -28.04
C VAL A 31 3.63 2.73 -26.79
N GLN A 32 4.92 2.42 -26.80
CA GLN A 32 5.63 1.95 -25.62
C GLN A 32 7.00 2.62 -25.58
N VAL A 33 7.41 3.04 -24.39
CA VAL A 33 8.73 3.63 -24.13
C VAL A 33 9.35 2.95 -22.91
N PRO A 34 10.68 2.93 -22.77
CA PRO A 34 11.33 2.42 -21.56
C PRO A 34 10.77 3.11 -20.30
N SER A 35 10.55 2.35 -19.24
CA SER A 35 10.13 2.90 -17.95
C SER A 35 11.26 3.66 -17.27
N THR A 36 10.89 4.74 -16.57
CA THR A 36 11.82 5.64 -15.89
C THR A 36 11.63 5.61 -14.37
N VAL A 37 11.22 4.46 -13.84
CA VAL A 37 10.88 4.21 -12.42
C VAL A 37 12.03 4.45 -11.46
N ASP A 38 13.26 4.27 -11.94
CA ASP A 38 14.51 4.45 -11.23
C ASP A 38 14.90 5.92 -11.06
N ARG A 39 14.21 6.84 -11.75
CA ARG A 39 14.43 8.29 -11.67
C ARG A 39 13.13 9.06 -11.42
N ASP A 40 12.28 9.16 -12.44
CA ASP A 40 11.04 9.93 -12.44
C ASP A 40 10.13 9.38 -13.54
N ILE A 41 8.99 8.81 -13.16
CA ILE A 41 8.01 8.22 -14.08
C ILE A 41 7.41 9.24 -15.05
N THR A 42 7.45 10.53 -14.71
CA THR A 42 6.94 11.59 -15.58
C THR A 42 7.77 11.72 -16.85
N CYS A 43 9.07 11.39 -16.82
CA CYS A 43 9.90 11.37 -18.03
C CYS A 43 9.34 10.38 -19.07
N GLY A 44 9.08 9.13 -18.67
CA GLY A 44 8.48 8.13 -19.55
C GLY A 44 7.05 8.49 -19.99
N LEU A 45 6.29 9.17 -19.13
CA LEU A 45 4.97 9.70 -19.48
C LEU A 45 5.04 10.75 -20.60
N GLU A 46 5.95 11.73 -20.47
CA GLU A 46 6.15 12.78 -21.48
C GLU A 46 6.63 12.20 -22.81
N GLU A 47 7.56 11.24 -22.77
CA GLU A 47 8.03 10.52 -23.97
C GLU A 47 6.90 9.76 -24.66
N ALA A 48 6.04 9.07 -23.89
CA ALA A 48 4.88 8.37 -24.44
C ALA A 48 3.86 9.35 -25.07
N PHE A 49 3.57 10.48 -24.42
CA PHE A 49 2.69 11.51 -25.00
C PHE A 49 3.28 12.10 -26.28
N ALA A 50 4.59 12.38 -26.31
CA ALA A 50 5.26 12.88 -27.50
C ALA A 50 5.23 11.87 -28.66
N ALA A 51 5.36 10.58 -28.36
CA ALA A 51 5.27 9.51 -29.36
C ALA A 51 3.86 9.35 -29.91
N ILE A 52 2.84 9.23 -29.05
CA ILE A 52 1.46 8.97 -29.51
C ILE A 52 0.87 10.17 -30.25
N SER A 53 1.31 11.39 -29.91
CA SER A 53 0.86 12.63 -30.58
C SER A 53 1.30 12.72 -32.05
N ARG A 54 2.21 11.85 -32.51
CA ARG A 54 2.60 11.73 -33.92
C ARG A 54 1.56 10.96 -34.75
N GLU A 55 0.78 10.10 -34.11
CA GLU A 55 -0.21 9.22 -34.74
C GLU A 55 -1.65 9.69 -34.47
N VAL A 56 -1.89 10.22 -33.27
CA VAL A 56 -3.23 10.60 -32.79
C VAL A 56 -3.22 12.03 -32.30
N LYS A 57 -4.26 12.80 -32.62
CA LYS A 57 -4.43 14.16 -32.10
C LYS A 57 -4.82 14.11 -30.62
N VAL A 58 -3.84 14.26 -29.74
CA VAL A 58 -4.02 14.34 -28.28
C VAL A 58 -3.92 15.80 -27.85
N GLY A 59 -5.00 16.33 -27.27
CA GLY A 59 -5.04 17.68 -26.71
C GLY A 59 -4.91 17.70 -25.19
N ALA A 60 -5.07 18.90 -24.62
CA ALA A 60 -4.99 19.10 -23.17
C ALA A 60 -6.12 18.37 -22.41
N LEU A 61 -7.30 18.23 -23.03
CA LEU A 61 -8.43 17.55 -22.40
C LEU A 61 -8.18 16.05 -22.28
N GLU A 62 -7.76 15.42 -23.38
CA GLU A 62 -7.46 13.98 -23.44
C GLU A 62 -6.34 13.63 -22.47
N ARG A 63 -5.32 14.50 -22.36
CA ARG A 63 -4.22 14.36 -21.41
C ARG A 63 -4.70 14.47 -19.96
N LYS A 64 -5.54 15.46 -19.63
CA LYS A 64 -6.13 15.63 -18.30
C LYS A 64 -7.05 14.46 -17.91
N GLN A 65 -7.68 13.84 -18.90
CA GLN A 65 -8.60 12.73 -18.73
C GLN A 65 -7.92 11.36 -18.81
N ALA A 66 -6.62 11.30 -19.08
CA ALA A 66 -5.90 10.04 -19.14
C ALA A 66 -6.03 9.28 -17.82
N VAL A 67 -6.25 7.98 -17.93
CA VAL A 67 -6.28 7.08 -16.77
C VAL A 67 -5.03 6.22 -16.81
N ALA A 68 -4.48 5.94 -15.64
CA ALA A 68 -3.25 5.18 -15.51
C ALA A 68 -3.40 4.06 -14.49
N CYS A 69 -2.73 2.95 -14.74
CA CYS A 69 -2.35 1.99 -13.72
C CYS A 69 -0.81 1.98 -13.61
N SER A 70 -0.29 1.64 -12.43
CA SER A 70 1.14 1.53 -12.21
C SER A 70 1.46 0.28 -11.39
N SER A 71 2.40 -0.49 -11.91
CA SER A 71 3.08 -1.61 -11.21
C SER A 71 4.59 -1.36 -11.09
N ALA A 72 5.02 -0.16 -11.45
CA ALA A 72 6.37 0.16 -11.88
C ALA A 72 7.35 0.36 -10.72
N ALA A 73 6.88 0.90 -9.59
CA ALA A 73 7.69 1.23 -8.42
C ALA A 73 8.01 0.03 -7.50
N GLY A 74 7.58 -1.18 -7.89
CA GLY A 74 7.52 -2.33 -6.97
C GLY A 74 6.25 -2.31 -6.13
N GLY A 75 5.86 -3.49 -5.63
CA GLY A 75 4.67 -3.61 -4.77
C GLY A 75 4.91 -3.01 -3.40
N LEU A 76 3.89 -2.34 -2.85
CA LEU A 76 3.85 -1.78 -1.50
C LEU A 76 4.42 -2.77 -0.48
N ARG A 77 5.50 -2.40 0.21
CA ARG A 77 6.25 -3.26 1.11
C ARG A 77 5.63 -3.17 2.51
N ILE A 78 5.17 -4.30 3.03
CA ILE A 78 4.50 -4.34 4.32
C ILE A 78 5.16 -5.36 5.26
N VAL A 79 5.33 -4.96 6.52
CA VAL A 79 5.64 -5.87 7.62
C VAL A 79 4.36 -6.14 8.40
N CYS A 80 4.08 -7.40 8.69
CA CYS A 80 2.94 -7.79 9.53
C CYS A 80 3.45 -8.15 10.93
N VAL A 81 2.90 -7.53 11.98
CA VAL A 81 3.19 -7.85 13.38
C VAL A 81 1.88 -8.25 14.05
N GLY A 82 1.78 -9.48 14.54
CA GLY A 82 0.56 -9.99 15.17
C GLY A 82 0.79 -10.61 16.55
N LEU A 83 -0.29 -11.04 17.20
CA LEU A 83 -0.24 -11.68 18.52
C LEU A 83 0.43 -13.06 18.47
N VAL A 84 0.01 -13.92 17.54
CA VAL A 84 0.42 -15.32 17.43
C VAL A 84 0.31 -15.77 15.96
N PRO A 85 1.23 -16.62 15.46
CA PRO A 85 1.33 -16.96 14.04
C PRO A 85 0.00 -17.44 13.43
N ASP A 86 -0.64 -18.44 14.04
CA ASP A 86 -1.83 -19.10 13.49
C ASP A 86 -3.14 -18.29 13.60
N TYR A 87 -3.12 -17.09 14.20
CA TYR A 87 -4.31 -16.25 14.36
C TYR A 87 -4.16 -14.88 13.70
N THR A 88 -3.95 -13.82 14.50
CA THR A 88 -4.00 -12.44 14.02
C THR A 88 -2.84 -12.11 13.09
N THR A 89 -1.69 -12.78 13.23
CA THR A 89 -0.56 -12.62 12.30
C THR A 89 -0.96 -13.13 10.91
N LYS A 90 -1.48 -14.35 10.82
CA LYS A 90 -2.05 -14.92 9.59
C LYS A 90 -3.17 -14.05 9.01
N ALA A 91 -4.07 -13.52 9.85
CA ALA A 91 -5.14 -12.63 9.40
C ALA A 91 -4.59 -11.31 8.81
N GLY A 92 -3.58 -10.70 9.46
CA GLY A 92 -2.90 -9.52 8.94
C GLY A 92 -2.20 -9.79 7.62
N ARG A 93 -1.50 -10.91 7.51
CA ARG A 93 -0.90 -11.40 6.26
C ARG A 93 -1.93 -11.57 5.15
N MET A 94 -3.11 -12.11 5.45
CA MET A 94 -4.19 -12.23 4.46
C MET A 94 -4.71 -10.87 4.00
N ALA A 95 -4.88 -9.90 4.92
CA ALA A 95 -5.28 -8.54 4.58
C ALA A 95 -4.25 -7.86 3.67
N ALA A 96 -2.97 -7.96 4.01
CA ALA A 96 -1.85 -7.43 3.23
C ALA A 96 -1.79 -8.01 1.81
N LEU A 97 -1.85 -9.34 1.68
CA LEU A 97 -1.83 -9.99 0.37
C LEU A 97 -3.06 -9.65 -0.46
N GLY A 98 -4.23 -9.60 0.16
CA GLY A 98 -5.45 -9.18 -0.51
C GLY A 98 -5.39 -7.75 -1.03
N ALA A 99 -4.59 -6.89 -0.41
CA ALA A 99 -4.38 -5.51 -0.84
C ALA A 99 -3.41 -5.41 -2.03
N GLY A 100 -2.74 -6.50 -2.40
CA GLY A 100 -1.68 -6.50 -3.42
C GLY A 100 -0.31 -6.09 -2.88
N ALA A 101 -0.16 -6.02 -1.55
CA ALA A 101 1.10 -5.66 -0.92
C ALA A 101 2.09 -6.84 -0.94
N ARG A 102 3.38 -6.52 -0.99
CA ARG A 102 4.48 -7.48 -0.83
C ARG A 102 4.85 -7.56 0.64
N ILE A 103 4.67 -8.73 1.24
CA ILE A 103 5.12 -8.99 2.61
C ILE A 103 6.64 -9.11 2.62
N VAL A 104 7.30 -8.23 3.36
CA VAL A 104 8.76 -8.18 3.51
C VAL A 104 9.23 -8.57 4.90
N GLY A 105 8.32 -8.80 5.83
CA GLY A 105 8.58 -9.34 7.16
C GLY A 105 7.29 -9.75 7.86
N GLU A 106 7.36 -10.79 8.70
CA GLU A 106 6.24 -11.30 9.46
C GLU A 106 6.72 -11.68 10.86
N TYR A 107 6.15 -11.04 11.88
CA TYR A 107 6.53 -11.18 13.27
C TYR A 107 5.31 -11.50 14.13
N SER A 108 5.52 -12.23 15.20
CA SER A 108 4.48 -12.58 16.15
C SER A 108 4.98 -12.39 17.57
N PHE A 109 4.06 -12.37 18.53
CA PHE A 109 4.36 -12.15 19.95
C PHE A 109 4.93 -10.74 20.20
N GLU A 110 5.55 -10.57 21.36
CA GLU A 110 6.26 -9.35 21.72
C GLU A 110 7.54 -9.24 20.88
N LEU A 111 7.68 -8.15 20.14
CA LEU A 111 8.89 -7.87 19.36
C LEU A 111 10.10 -7.74 20.28
N SER A 112 11.16 -8.44 19.94
CA SER A 112 12.49 -8.24 20.51
C SER A 112 13.15 -6.98 19.93
N ALA A 113 14.21 -6.51 20.58
CA ALA A 113 15.01 -5.40 20.07
C ALA A 113 15.71 -5.74 18.74
N GLU A 114 16.07 -7.01 18.54
CA GLU A 114 16.68 -7.51 17.30
C GLU A 114 15.69 -7.49 16.15
N GLU A 115 14.47 -7.99 16.36
CA GLU A 115 13.40 -7.92 15.35
C GLU A 115 13.01 -6.47 15.03
N LEU A 116 13.01 -5.57 16.02
CA LEU A 116 12.77 -4.15 15.76
C LEU A 116 13.85 -3.55 14.85
N ALA A 117 15.12 -3.86 15.11
CA ALA A 117 16.24 -3.41 14.27
C ALA A 117 16.14 -3.99 12.85
N GLU A 118 15.75 -5.25 12.71
CA GLU A 118 15.51 -5.87 11.40
C GLU A 118 14.38 -5.14 10.63
N ILE A 119 13.28 -4.79 11.29
CA ILE A 119 12.19 -4.02 10.67
C ILE A 119 12.68 -2.64 10.21
N GLU A 120 13.53 -1.98 11.00
CA GLU A 120 14.15 -0.70 10.65
C GLU A 120 15.08 -0.84 9.42
N GLU A 121 15.89 -1.90 9.36
CA GLU A 121 16.75 -2.20 8.21
C GLU A 121 15.94 -2.52 6.94
N ILE A 122 14.83 -3.24 7.09
CA ILE A 122 13.90 -3.52 5.99
C ILE A 122 13.32 -2.22 5.44
N ALA A 123 13.07 -1.21 6.29
CA ALA A 123 12.43 0.06 5.93
C ALA A 123 11.13 -0.15 5.13
N PRO A 124 10.09 -0.75 5.73
CA PRO A 124 8.82 -1.01 5.05
C PRO A 124 8.01 0.27 4.84
N ASP A 125 7.18 0.28 3.81
CA ASP A 125 6.25 1.39 3.56
C ASP A 125 5.17 1.45 4.66
N ILE A 126 4.74 0.28 5.15
CA ILE A 126 3.72 0.12 6.19
C ILE A 126 4.13 -0.99 7.18
N VAL A 127 3.91 -0.75 8.46
CA VAL A 127 3.79 -1.82 9.47
C VAL A 127 2.31 -2.04 9.78
N LEU A 128 1.80 -3.23 9.49
CA LEU A 128 0.46 -3.67 9.87
C LEU A 128 0.52 -4.33 11.24
N LEU A 129 0.08 -3.61 12.26
CA LEU A 129 0.01 -4.06 13.63
C LEU A 129 -1.38 -4.66 13.92
N THR A 130 -1.42 -5.97 14.13
CA THR A 130 -2.61 -6.74 14.50
C THR A 130 -2.43 -7.36 15.88
N GLY A 131 -3.50 -7.88 16.47
CA GLY A 131 -3.40 -8.62 17.72
C GLY A 131 -4.63 -8.52 18.59
N GLY A 132 -4.94 -9.64 19.24
CA GLY A 132 -6.11 -9.80 20.09
C GLY A 132 -7.43 -9.79 19.32
N THR A 133 -8.42 -10.47 19.87
CA THR A 133 -9.82 -10.27 19.53
C THR A 133 -10.32 -8.98 20.18
N ASP A 134 -11.46 -8.47 19.74
CA ASP A 134 -12.10 -7.32 20.38
C ASP A 134 -12.55 -7.68 21.80
N GLY A 135 -12.04 -6.94 22.78
CA GLY A 135 -12.24 -7.24 24.21
C GLY A 135 -11.31 -8.33 24.77
N GLY A 136 -10.44 -8.90 23.92
CA GLY A 136 -9.46 -9.91 24.31
C GLY A 136 -8.13 -9.33 24.79
N ASN A 137 -7.04 -10.02 24.49
CA ASN A 137 -5.68 -9.60 24.87
C ASN A 137 -5.33 -8.25 24.21
N LYS A 138 -4.86 -7.30 25.02
CA LYS A 138 -4.30 -6.01 24.54
C LYS A 138 -2.81 -5.83 24.84
N LYS A 139 -2.22 -6.69 25.67
CA LYS A 139 -0.87 -6.50 26.23
C LYS A 139 0.20 -6.49 25.14
N VAL A 140 0.21 -7.53 24.30
CA VAL A 140 1.20 -7.66 23.22
C VAL A 140 1.01 -6.56 22.17
N LEU A 141 -0.24 -6.23 21.85
CA LEU A 141 -0.56 -5.15 20.91
C LEU A 141 -0.01 -3.80 21.41
N LEU A 142 -0.21 -3.48 22.69
CA LEU A 142 0.29 -2.25 23.32
C LEU A 142 1.81 -2.24 23.46
N TYR A 143 2.42 -3.38 23.80
CA TYR A 143 3.86 -3.52 23.88
C TYR A 143 4.52 -3.26 22.52
N ASN A 144 4.05 -3.93 21.46
CA ASN A 144 4.57 -3.73 20.10
C ASN A 144 4.30 -2.30 19.59
N ALA A 145 3.12 -1.74 19.88
CA ALA A 145 2.83 -0.33 19.59
C ALA A 145 3.84 0.62 20.25
N SER A 146 4.24 0.34 21.49
CA SER A 146 5.22 1.16 22.23
C SER A 146 6.62 1.11 21.64
N LEU A 147 7.05 -0.06 21.15
CA LEU A 147 8.32 -0.20 20.44
C LEU A 147 8.28 0.52 19.09
N LEU A 148 7.23 0.30 18.31
CA LEU A 148 7.05 0.95 17.01
C LEU A 148 6.98 2.48 17.13
N ALA A 149 6.35 3.02 18.17
CA ALA A 149 6.31 4.47 18.40
C ALA A 149 7.69 5.09 18.67
N ARG A 150 8.64 4.32 19.22
CA ARG A 150 10.01 4.75 19.53
C ARG A 150 11.04 4.40 18.45
N SER A 151 10.63 3.65 17.43
CA SER A 151 11.49 3.26 16.32
C SER A 151 11.93 4.43 15.44
N GLY A 152 12.97 4.21 14.64
CA GLY A 152 13.55 5.15 13.68
C GLY A 152 12.58 5.67 12.61
N ARG A 153 13.06 6.60 11.78
CA ARG A 153 12.28 7.29 10.73
C ARG A 153 11.99 6.43 9.50
N GLU A 154 12.54 5.24 9.48
CA GLU A 154 12.40 4.18 8.49
C GLU A 154 10.97 3.60 8.56
N ILE A 155 10.39 3.53 9.76
CA ILE A 155 9.00 3.13 9.99
C ILE A 155 8.13 4.38 10.11
N ARG A 156 7.48 4.79 9.01
CA ARG A 156 6.67 6.02 8.97
C ARG A 156 5.17 5.80 9.12
N ASN A 157 4.66 4.70 8.58
CA ASN A 157 3.23 4.42 8.57
C ASN A 157 2.93 3.15 9.37
N VAL A 158 2.00 3.24 10.31
CA VAL A 158 1.51 2.11 11.10
C VAL A 158 0.00 2.01 10.95
N ILE A 159 -0.48 0.87 10.45
CA ILE A 159 -1.90 0.55 10.45
C ILE A 159 -2.18 -0.36 11.64
N VAL A 160 -3.12 0.02 12.49
CA VAL A 160 -3.59 -0.77 13.63
C VAL A 160 -4.91 -1.40 13.28
N ALA A 161 -4.90 -2.73 13.18
CA ALA A 161 -6.06 -3.56 12.85
C ALA A 161 -6.23 -4.70 13.87
N GLY A 162 -6.05 -4.38 15.16
CA GLY A 162 -6.20 -5.30 16.29
C GLY A 162 -7.30 -4.87 17.25
N ASN A 163 -7.30 -5.45 18.46
CA ASN A 163 -8.28 -5.22 19.52
C ASN A 163 -8.61 -3.74 19.73
N LYS A 164 -9.85 -3.35 19.40
CA LYS A 164 -10.32 -1.96 19.50
C LYS A 164 -10.20 -1.35 20.89
N SER A 165 -10.21 -2.18 21.93
CA SER A 165 -10.12 -1.74 23.34
C SER A 165 -8.74 -1.16 23.69
N ALA A 166 -7.74 -1.34 22.82
CA ALA A 166 -6.40 -0.79 23.00
C ALA A 166 -6.22 0.60 22.33
N TYR A 167 -7.19 1.08 21.53
CA TYR A 167 -6.94 2.19 20.61
C TYR A 167 -6.62 3.51 21.31
N ASP A 168 -7.27 3.83 22.43
CA ASP A 168 -7.02 5.08 23.14
C ASP A 168 -5.63 5.10 23.79
N GLU A 169 -5.17 3.95 24.29
CA GLU A 169 -3.82 3.78 24.81
C GLU A 169 -2.79 3.85 23.68
N ILE A 170 -3.05 3.21 22.53
CA ILE A 170 -2.15 3.30 21.35
C ILE A 170 -2.08 4.73 20.83
N LYS A 171 -3.18 5.47 20.74
CA LYS A 171 -3.17 6.89 20.38
C LYS A 171 -2.25 7.69 21.32
N SER A 172 -2.35 7.42 22.63
CA SER A 172 -1.52 8.08 23.64
C SER A 172 -0.03 7.72 23.48
N ILE A 173 0.28 6.45 23.18
CA ILE A 173 1.65 5.98 22.90
C ILE A 173 2.27 6.72 21.70
N PHE A 174 1.48 6.94 20.64
CA PHE A 174 1.96 7.58 19.40
C PHE A 174 1.88 9.11 19.40
N ALA A 175 1.23 9.74 20.40
CA ALA A 175 0.95 11.18 20.42
C ALA A 175 2.20 12.09 20.29
N GLY A 176 3.37 11.61 20.67
CA GLY A 176 4.65 12.32 20.53
C GLY A 176 5.56 11.85 19.39
N SER A 177 5.11 10.90 18.58
CA SER A 177 5.87 10.39 17.43
C SER A 177 5.52 11.15 16.14
N ASP A 178 6.43 11.16 15.18
CA ASP A 178 6.25 11.71 13.84
C ASP A 178 5.59 10.72 12.85
N LYS A 179 5.13 9.58 13.37
CA LYS A 179 4.60 8.47 12.59
C LYS A 179 3.11 8.70 12.27
N LYS A 180 2.72 8.37 11.04
CA LYS A 180 1.32 8.36 10.63
C LYS A 180 0.66 7.07 11.13
N ILE A 181 -0.28 7.21 12.06
CA ILE A 181 -1.07 6.09 12.56
C ILE A 181 -2.47 6.08 11.94
N ILE A 182 -2.89 4.90 11.48
CA ILE A 182 -4.23 4.68 10.92
C ILE A 182 -4.87 3.55 11.71
N PHE A 183 -6.08 3.79 12.20
CA PHE A 183 -6.87 2.77 12.88
C PHE A 183 -7.95 2.25 11.95
N THR A 184 -8.12 0.93 11.89
CA THR A 184 -9.18 0.28 11.11
C THR A 184 -9.84 -0.82 11.94
N ARG A 185 -10.84 -1.50 11.40
CA ARG A 185 -11.47 -2.61 12.13
C ARG A 185 -10.47 -3.76 12.30
N ASN A 186 -10.66 -4.53 13.37
CA ASN A 186 -9.82 -5.68 13.70
C ASN A 186 -9.87 -6.73 12.57
N VAL A 187 -8.72 -7.25 12.14
CA VAL A 187 -8.67 -8.33 11.12
C VAL A 187 -9.25 -9.65 11.61
N MET A 188 -9.32 -9.85 12.93
CA MET A 188 -9.93 -11.00 13.58
C MET A 188 -10.63 -10.55 14.88
N PRO A 189 -11.82 -9.93 14.79
CA PRO A 189 -12.52 -9.39 15.95
C PRO A 189 -12.95 -10.47 16.94
N GLU A 190 -13.23 -11.68 16.47
CA GLU A 190 -13.55 -12.85 17.28
C GLU A 190 -12.70 -14.04 16.83
N LEU A 191 -12.47 -15.01 17.73
CA LEU A 191 -11.61 -16.15 17.44
C LEU A 191 -12.16 -16.95 16.25
N GLY A 192 -11.37 -17.03 15.17
CA GLY A 192 -11.77 -17.73 13.95
C GLY A 192 -12.67 -16.94 12.99
N VAL A 193 -13.07 -15.70 13.34
CA VAL A 193 -13.84 -14.80 12.46
C VAL A 193 -12.88 -13.80 11.82
N LEU A 194 -12.76 -13.79 10.50
CA LEU A 194 -11.90 -12.87 9.75
C LEU A 194 -12.71 -11.68 9.21
N ASP A 195 -12.15 -10.47 9.36
CA ASP A 195 -12.69 -9.21 8.81
C ASP A 195 -11.53 -8.39 8.21
N VAL A 196 -10.97 -8.88 7.10
CA VAL A 196 -9.73 -8.36 6.51
C VAL A 196 -9.94 -7.19 5.54
N ASP A 197 -11.15 -7.01 5.02
CA ASP A 197 -11.46 -5.98 4.00
C ASP A 197 -11.20 -4.54 4.48
N PRO A 198 -11.49 -4.16 5.73
CA PRO A 198 -11.17 -2.83 6.24
C PRO A 198 -9.68 -2.53 6.23
N ALA A 199 -8.85 -3.48 6.68
CA ALA A 199 -7.40 -3.33 6.65
C ALA A 199 -6.86 -3.29 5.21
N ASN A 200 -7.41 -4.12 4.33
CA ASN A 200 -7.08 -4.12 2.91
C ASN A 200 -7.31 -2.75 2.26
N ARG A 201 -8.45 -2.13 2.56
CA ARG A 201 -8.79 -0.80 2.07
C ARG A 201 -7.80 0.27 2.56
N GLU A 202 -7.49 0.31 3.85
CA GLU A 202 -6.52 1.29 4.39
C GLU A 202 -5.11 1.12 3.78
N ILE A 203 -4.69 -0.13 3.55
CA ILE A 203 -3.42 -0.43 2.88
C ILE A 203 -3.41 0.15 1.46
N ARG A 204 -4.53 0.03 0.73
CA ARG A 204 -4.69 0.59 -0.62
C ARG A 204 -4.86 2.11 -0.65
N GLU A 205 -5.39 2.73 0.39
CA GLU A 205 -5.55 4.20 0.44
C GLU A 205 -4.25 4.93 0.81
N LEU A 206 -3.31 4.22 1.45
CA LEU A 206 -1.96 4.74 1.75
C LEU A 206 -1.03 4.75 0.53
N PHE A 207 -1.40 4.05 -0.54
CA PHE A 207 -0.62 3.86 -1.77
C PHE A 207 -1.36 4.45 -2.98
#